data_AF-A0A2E9U3L5-F1
#
_entry.id   AF-A0A2E9U3L5-F1
#
_cell.length_a   1.000
_cell.length_b   1.000
_cell.length_c   1.000
_cell.angle_alpha   90.00
_cell.angle_beta   90.00
_cell.angle_gamma   90.00
#
_symmetry.space_group_name_H-M   'P 1'
#
loop_
_entity.id
_entity.type
_entity.pdbx_description
1 polymer ?
#
loop_
_entity_poly.entity_id
_entity_poly.type
_entity_poly.pdbx_seq_one_letter_code
_entity_poly.pdbx_strand_id
1 'polypeptide(L)'
;MPLVKKGFTLIELLIVVAIIGILAGVGIPMYNGYIASAKVEATKNNHSNIVRFVAATMTQCSTGASTIRLQEFDRKCSDTGTKWAWHFMQYFGTIQRNP
;
A
#
# COMPACT_ATOMS: atom_id res chain seq x y z
N MET A 1 -25.82 -45.53 -27.31
CA MET A 1 -26.85 -44.55 -27.72
C MET A 1 -26.32 -43.17 -27.35
N PRO A 2 -26.03 -42.28 -28.31
CA PRO A 2 -25.48 -40.97 -27.98
C PRO A 2 -26.58 -40.09 -27.39
N LEU A 3 -26.35 -39.55 -26.20
CA LEU A 3 -27.22 -38.55 -25.58
C LEU A 3 -27.11 -37.26 -26.41
N VAL A 4 -28.22 -36.83 -27.03
CA VAL A 4 -28.32 -35.55 -27.73
C VAL A 4 -27.90 -34.45 -26.75
N LYS A 5 -26.79 -33.77 -27.02
CA LYS A 5 -26.36 -32.61 -26.24
C LYS A 5 -27.40 -31.50 -26.42
N LYS A 6 -28.14 -31.17 -25.35
CA LYS A 6 -29.00 -29.97 -25.30
C LYS A 6 -28.12 -28.75 -25.60
N GLY A 7 -28.45 -28.04 -26.67
CA GLY A 7 -27.82 -26.76 -27.02
C GLY A 7 -28.27 -25.66 -26.05
N PHE A 8 -27.39 -24.69 -25.81
CA PHE A 8 -27.68 -23.48 -25.05
C PHE A 8 -28.74 -22.64 -25.78
N THR A 9 -29.76 -22.15 -25.09
CA THR A 9 -30.81 -21.34 -25.73
C THR A 9 -30.37 -19.87 -25.83
N LEU A 10 -30.82 -19.17 -26.88
CA LEU A 10 -30.54 -17.74 -27.05
C LEU A 10 -31.14 -16.89 -25.92
N ILE A 11 -32.28 -17.32 -25.36
CA ILE A 11 -32.93 -16.64 -24.25
C ILE A 11 -32.11 -16.76 -22.96
N GLU A 12 -31.50 -17.92 -22.69
CA GLU A 12 -30.58 -18.10 -21.56
C GLU A 12 -29.37 -17.18 -21.67
N LEU A 13 -28.82 -17.05 -22.88
CA LEU A 13 -27.64 -16.20 -23.12
C LEU A 13 -27.97 -14.71 -22.94
N LEU A 14 -29.15 -14.28 -23.40
CA LEU A 14 -29.59 -12.89 -23.28
C LEU A 14 -29.76 -12.45 -21.81
N ILE A 15 -30.34 -13.32 -20.97
CA ILE A 15 -30.50 -13.04 -19.54
C ILE A 15 -29.14 -12.92 -18.85
N VAL A 16 -28.17 -13.78 -19.19
CA VAL A 16 -26.82 -13.74 -18.61
C VAL A 16 -26.11 -12.42 -18.94
N VAL A 17 -26.18 -11.95 -20.18
CA VAL A 17 -25.56 -10.67 -20.58
C VAL A 17 -26.24 -9.49 -19.87
N ALA A 18 -27.56 -9.53 -19.69
CA ALA A 18 -28.28 -8.51 -18.95
C ALA A 18 -27.82 -8.42 -17.48
N ILE A 19 -27.64 -9.57 -16.81
CA ILE A 19 -27.15 -9.62 -15.42
C ILE A 19 -25.71 -9.11 -15.33
N ILE A 20 -24.81 -9.56 -16.23
CA ILE A 20 -23.41 -9.11 -16.25
C ILE A 20 -23.31 -7.60 -16.51
N GLY A 21 -24.16 -7.05 -17.39
CA GLY A 21 -24.20 -5.61 -17.67
C GLY A 21 -24.52 -4.77 -16.43
N ILE A 22 -25.50 -5.19 -15.62
CA ILE A 22 -25.86 -4.52 -14.37
C ILE A 22 -24.72 -4.61 -13.35
N LEU A 23 -24.15 -5.81 -13.17
CA LEU A 23 -23.04 -6.04 -12.23
C LEU A 23 -21.79 -5.24 -12.61
N ALA A 24 -21.45 -5.16 -13.90
CA ALA A 24 -20.31 -4.39 -14.39
C ALA A 24 -20.52 -2.87 -14.18
N GLY A 25 -21.74 -2.38 -14.42
CA GLY A 25 -22.08 -0.96 -14.24
C GLY A 25 -21.88 -0.47 -12.80
N VAL A 26 -22.23 -1.27 -11.80
CA VAL A 26 -22.04 -0.91 -10.38
C VAL A 26 -20.65 -1.31 -9.85
N GLY A 27 -20.08 -2.41 -10.35
CA GLY A 27 -18.83 -2.98 -9.87
C GLY A 27 -17.60 -2.11 -10.17
N ILE A 28 -17.51 -1.53 -11.36
CA ILE A 28 -16.35 -0.72 -11.79
C ILE A 28 -16.16 0.54 -10.93
N PRO A 29 -17.15 1.43 -10.74
CA PRO A 29 -16.96 2.64 -9.93
C PRO A 29 -16.66 2.32 -8.46
N MET A 30 -17.27 1.26 -7.92
CA MET A 30 -17.02 0.79 -6.56
C MET A 30 -15.57 0.29 -6.38
N TYR A 31 -15.06 -0.49 -7.33
CA TYR A 31 -13.67 -0.98 -7.29
C TYR A 31 -12.67 0.18 -7.33
N ASN A 32 -12.88 1.17 -8.19
CA ASN A 32 -12.03 2.36 -8.26
C ASN A 32 -12.03 3.17 -6.96
N GLY A 33 -13.21 3.34 -6.33
CA GLY A 33 -13.33 4.00 -5.02
C GLY A 33 -12.63 3.23 -3.90
N TYR A 34 -12.68 1.90 -3.94
CA TYR A 34 -12.00 1.03 -2.97
C TYR A 34 -10.47 1.16 -3.08
N ILE A 35 -9.91 1.11 -4.30
CA ILE A 35 -8.47 1.26 -4.52
C ILE A 35 -7.97 2.64 -4.06
N ALA A 36 -8.73 3.70 -4.35
CA ALA A 36 -8.40 5.05 -3.90
C ALA A 36 -8.37 5.13 -2.37
N SER A 37 -9.39 4.59 -1.70
CA SER A 37 -9.49 4.58 -0.24
C SER A 37 -8.40 3.72 0.41
N ALA A 38 -8.09 2.56 -0.18
CA ALA A 38 -7.02 1.69 0.28
C ALA A 38 -5.65 2.38 0.19
N LYS A 39 -5.40 3.16 -0.86
CA LYS A 39 -4.16 3.96 -0.99
C LYS A 39 -4.06 5.03 0.09
N VAL A 40 -5.17 5.70 0.42
CA VAL A 40 -5.21 6.71 1.49
C VAL A 40 -4.94 6.05 2.84
N GLU A 41 -5.60 4.92 3.13
CA GLU A 41 -5.42 4.20 4.39
C GLU A 41 -3.98 3.65 4.53
N ALA A 42 -3.41 3.10 3.46
CA ALA A 42 -2.01 2.68 3.43
C ALA A 42 -1.05 3.84 3.72
N THR A 43 -1.31 5.02 3.13
CA THR A 43 -0.49 6.22 3.37
C THR A 43 -0.58 6.67 4.83
N LYS A 44 -1.78 6.65 5.40
CA LYS A 44 -2.03 7.00 6.81
C LYS A 44 -1.30 6.06 7.77
N ASN A 45 -1.37 4.75 7.52
CA ASN A 45 -0.67 3.74 8.31
C ASN A 45 0.85 3.90 8.20
N ASN A 46 1.36 4.12 6.99
CA ASN A 46 2.78 4.38 6.76
C ASN A 46 3.24 5.65 7.48
N HIS A 47 2.45 6.73 7.47
CA HIS A 47 2.78 7.96 8.19
C HIS A 47 2.91 7.73 9.70
N SER A 48 1.95 7.02 10.32
CA SER A 48 2.02 6.68 11.74
C SER A 48 3.25 5.85 12.07
N ASN A 49 3.58 4.87 11.22
CA ASN A 49 4.75 4.01 11.40
C ASN A 49 6.06 4.80 11.25
N ILE A 50 6.14 5.73 10.29
CA ILE A 50 7.29 6.62 10.08
C ILE A 50 7.52 7.48 11.32
N VAL A 51 6.49 8.15 11.84
CA VAL A 51 6.62 9.01 13.02
C VAL A 51 7.11 8.21 14.24
N ARG A 52 6.53 7.03 14.45
CA ARG A 52 6.96 6.12 15.54
C ARG A 52 8.40 5.67 15.38
N PHE A 53 8.81 5.30 14.17
CA PHE A 53 10.17 4.88 13.88
C PHE A 53 11.17 6.01 14.13
N VAL A 54 10.87 7.22 13.63
CA VAL A 54 11.72 8.40 13.83
C VAL A 54 11.83 8.73 15.32
N ALA A 55 10.71 8.73 16.05
CA ALA A 55 10.71 8.97 17.49
C ALA A 55 11.51 7.91 18.27
N ALA A 56 11.35 6.63 17.94
CA ALA A 56 12.10 5.54 18.56
C ALA A 56 13.61 5.67 18.28
N THR A 57 13.97 5.96 17.03
CA THR A 57 15.34 6.24 16.62
C THR A 57 15.91 7.41 17.43
N MET A 58 15.22 8.55 17.49
CA MET A 58 15.71 9.71 18.26
C MET A 58 15.79 9.43 19.76
N THR A 59 14.90 8.60 20.30
CA THR A 59 14.96 8.18 21.70
C THR A 59 16.24 7.39 22.00
N GLN A 60 16.71 6.57 21.06
CA GLN A 60 17.99 5.85 21.21
C GLN A 60 19.19 6.82 21.34
N CYS A 61 19.16 7.96 20.63
CA CYS A 61 20.15 9.02 20.82
C CYS A 61 20.10 9.62 22.23
N SER A 62 18.89 9.84 22.76
CA SER A 62 18.71 10.39 24.10
C SER A 62 19.14 9.42 25.20
N THR A 63 19.13 8.11 24.96
CA THR A 63 19.57 7.09 25.93
C THR A 63 21.09 6.90 25.97
N GLY A 64 21.87 7.72 25.25
CA GLY A 64 23.33 7.71 25.29
C GLY A 64 24.01 7.03 24.11
N ALA A 65 23.28 6.65 23.05
CA ALA A 65 23.90 6.18 21.81
C ALA A 65 24.58 7.35 21.08
N SER A 66 25.81 7.14 20.61
CA SER A 66 26.53 8.11 19.78
C SER A 66 26.22 7.95 18.29
N THR A 67 25.84 6.75 17.86
CA THR A 67 25.43 6.42 16.49
C THR A 67 24.18 5.53 16.48
N ILE A 68 23.40 5.65 15.42
CA ILE A 68 22.25 4.78 15.15
C ILE A 68 22.37 4.18 13.75
N ARG A 69 22.01 2.89 13.64
CA ARG A 69 21.97 2.16 12.37
C ARG A 69 20.64 2.41 11.67
N LEU A 70 20.68 3.09 10.52
CA LEU A 70 19.56 3.15 9.59
C LEU A 70 19.86 2.24 8.41
N GLN A 71 19.25 1.05 8.41
CA GLN A 71 19.48 -0.02 7.43
C GLN A 71 20.95 -0.48 7.42
N GLU A 72 21.77 0.09 6.52
CA GLU A 72 23.17 -0.28 6.33
C GLU A 72 24.14 0.83 6.76
N PHE A 73 23.64 2.01 7.17
CA PHE A 73 24.47 3.17 7.48
C PHE A 73 24.40 3.57 8.95
N ASP A 74 25.55 3.83 9.56
CA ASP A 74 25.66 4.43 10.88
C ASP A 74 25.52 5.97 10.77
N ARG A 75 24.53 6.54 11.46
CA ARG A 75 24.28 7.98 11.53
C ARG A 75 24.61 8.49 12.92
N LYS A 76 25.19 9.69 13.03
CA LYS A 76 25.60 10.22 14.33
C LYS A 76 24.40 10.88 15.01
N CYS A 77 24.27 10.64 16.32
CA CYS A 77 23.23 11.27 17.11
C CYS A 77 23.40 12.79 17.26
N SER A 78 24.62 13.29 17.08
CA SER A 78 24.91 14.72 17.08
C SER A 78 24.70 15.41 15.73
N ASP A 79 24.23 14.70 14.70
CA ASP A 79 23.94 15.32 13.41
C ASP A 79 22.75 16.31 13.50
N THR A 80 22.83 17.39 12.72
CA THR A 80 21.81 18.45 12.71
C THR A 80 20.48 17.94 12.13
N GLY A 81 19.36 18.59 12.49
CA GLY A 81 18.03 18.22 11.99
C GLY A 81 17.92 18.14 10.46
N THR A 82 18.67 18.97 9.72
CA THR A 82 18.71 18.94 8.24
C THR A 82 19.38 17.68 7.69
N LYS A 83 20.43 17.17 8.35
CA LYS A 83 21.06 15.90 7.99
C LYS A 83 20.15 14.73 8.31
N TRP A 84 19.51 14.74 9.48
CA TRP A 84 18.52 13.73 9.86
C TRP A 84 17.36 13.66 8.88
N ALA A 85 16.82 14.80 8.45
CA ALA A 85 15.80 14.85 7.41
C ALA A 85 16.28 14.14 6.14
N TRP A 86 17.51 14.42 5.69
CA TRP A 86 18.11 13.75 4.53
C TRP A 86 18.29 12.24 4.72
N HIS A 87 18.77 11.82 5.89
CA HIS A 87 18.97 10.40 6.21
C HIS A 87 17.66 9.62 6.23
N PHE A 88 16.62 10.18 6.85
CA PHE A 88 15.30 9.57 6.85
C PHE A 88 14.65 9.58 5.48
N MET A 89 14.81 10.65 4.68
CA MET A 89 14.33 10.69 3.30
C MET A 89 14.96 9.58 2.46
N GLN A 90 16.27 9.35 2.60
CA GLN A 90 16.96 8.25 1.91
C GLN A 90 16.46 6.88 2.39
N TYR A 91 16.34 6.69 3.71
CA TYR A 91 15.89 5.42 4.30
C TYR A 91 14.44 5.06 3.91
N PHE A 92 13.51 5.99 4.04
CA PHE A 92 12.11 5.73 3.67
C PHE A 92 11.91 5.70 2.15
N GLY A 93 12.74 6.41 1.39
CA GLY A 93 12.75 6.35 -0.07
C GLY A 93 13.12 4.96 -0.62
N THR A 94 13.92 4.17 0.11
CA THR A 94 14.24 2.79 -0.28
C THR A 94 13.14 1.79 0.11
N ILE A 95 12.38 2.06 1.17
CA ILE A 95 11.34 1.14 1.68
C ILE A 95 10.02 1.31 0.94
N GLN A 96 9.63 2.54 0.58
CA GLN A 96 8.37 2.81 -0.13
C GLN A 96 8.44 2.55 -1.65
N ARG A 97 9.59 2.18 -2.18
CA ARG A 97 9.75 1.84 -3.61
C ARG A 97 9.36 0.39 -3.95
N ASN A 98 8.95 -0.41 -2.98
CA ASN A 98 8.45 -1.74 -3.25
C ASN A 98 6.93 -1.69 -3.54
N PRO A 99 6.46 -2.12 -4.73
CA PRO A 99 5.04 -2.20 -5.03
C PRO A 99 4.30 -3.17 -4.10
#